data_AF-A0A1G6WIG8-F1
#
_entry.id   AF-A0A1G6WIG8-F1
#
_cell.length_a   1.000
_cell.length_b   1.000
_cell.length_c   1.000
_cell.angle_alpha   90.00
_cell.angle_beta   90.00
_cell.angle_gamma   90.00
#
_symmetry.space_group_name_H-M   'P 1'
#
loop_
_entity.id
_entity.type
_entity.pdbx_description
1 polymer ?
#
loop_
_entity_poly.entity_id
_entity_poly.type
_entity_poly.pdbx_seq_one_letter_code
_entity_poly.pdbx_strand_id
1 'polypeptide(L)'
;MTAARGRRLVGALWVLLAVVLAVAAFAGLCGIGVAVTMGQSFRAEAPVAAWPASRPLPPDRKIVAVVVGRTGSVAADVLAPFEVFARSAAFAVVTVADERKPVALSGGLALLPDRTFAELASGPRPDVVVVPAVVDPTGAEEAAARSFVADQAARGSTVLGVCVGAELAAASGVLDGRRATSFWDAVDGLAEDYPAVDWVRGKRYVEDGPIVTTAGVTSGVVGALRVVERLAGPAEAARIGGDLAYPGWSPTAAVDIPERDLALSDAPYALNVAFPYFRPTIGIGLADGVGEVDVASAVEAYSGTSFAADAVPVALHPTITTRHGLVLFATTDADVDRVVVPGAVTDPGLSRWAADRGLSAEFPHADRAPGEFSLDPLLRDVAATADRATARVTAKFIEYPDAHLDLTGPAWPWRSTSLAGVALALSAGVGSAPLLLRRRSRQAGAVSVPDPSARGRRASRDRRRPRSG
;
A
#
# COMPACT_ATOMS: atom_id res chain seq x y z
N MET A 1 -30.60 25.22 44.71
CA MET A 1 -29.72 25.38 43.52
C MET A 1 -28.82 24.18 43.20
N THR A 2 -28.61 23.23 44.12
CA THR A 2 -27.69 22.07 43.95
C THR A 2 -28.23 20.96 43.03
N ALA A 3 -29.53 20.66 43.08
CA ALA A 3 -30.13 19.59 42.27
C ALA A 3 -30.19 19.91 40.76
N ALA A 4 -30.33 21.19 40.37
CA ALA A 4 -30.35 21.60 38.96
C ALA A 4 -28.96 21.52 38.32
N ARG A 5 -27.90 21.87 39.06
CA ARG A 5 -26.50 21.69 38.64
C ARG A 5 -26.15 20.20 38.50
N GLY A 6 -26.56 19.36 39.44
CA GLY A 6 -26.38 17.90 39.34
C GLY A 6 -27.06 17.27 38.13
N ARG A 7 -28.29 17.68 37.79
CA ARG A 7 -28.99 17.19 36.59
C ARG A 7 -28.33 17.64 35.28
N ARG A 8 -27.75 18.84 35.24
CA ARG A 8 -26.99 19.36 34.09
C ARG A 8 -25.66 18.62 33.91
N LEU A 9 -24.93 18.34 34.99
CA LEU A 9 -23.71 17.53 34.97
C LEU A 9 -23.96 16.11 34.47
N VAL A 10 -24.97 15.42 35.00
CA VAL A 10 -25.38 14.10 34.47
C VAL A 10 -25.86 14.23 33.02
N GLY A 11 -26.56 15.32 32.68
CA GLY A 11 -26.85 15.74 31.30
C GLY A 11 -25.64 15.62 30.37
N ALA A 12 -24.61 16.38 30.69
CA ALA A 12 -23.37 16.49 29.94
C ALA A 12 -22.60 15.16 29.87
N LEU A 13 -22.55 14.38 30.96
CA LEU A 13 -21.86 13.09 30.97
C LEU A 13 -22.46 12.08 29.96
N TRP A 14 -23.77 12.04 29.80
CA TRP A 14 -24.41 11.16 28.80
C TRP A 14 -24.19 11.65 27.37
N VAL A 15 -24.09 12.97 27.14
CA VAL A 15 -23.75 13.53 25.83
C VAL A 15 -22.29 13.24 25.49
N LEU A 16 -21.38 13.40 26.45
CA LEU A 16 -19.99 13.03 26.29
C LEU A 16 -19.86 11.53 25.98
N LEU A 17 -20.54 10.67 26.73
CA LEU A 17 -20.57 9.24 26.48
C LEU A 17 -21.11 8.92 25.06
N ALA A 18 -22.17 9.59 24.63
CA ALA A 18 -22.72 9.44 23.29
C ALA A 18 -21.71 9.80 22.19
N VAL A 19 -21.00 10.92 22.35
CA VAL A 19 -19.96 11.37 21.41
C VAL A 19 -18.80 10.38 21.40
N VAL A 20 -18.31 9.95 22.57
CA VAL A 20 -17.20 8.99 22.67
C VAL A 20 -17.56 7.66 22.00
N LEU A 21 -18.77 7.14 22.22
CA LEU A 21 -19.22 5.90 21.57
C LEU A 21 -19.36 6.05 20.05
N ALA A 22 -19.85 7.20 19.56
CA ALA A 22 -19.92 7.45 18.13
C ALA A 22 -18.52 7.53 17.49
N VAL A 23 -17.60 8.26 18.11
CA VAL A 23 -16.21 8.37 17.64
C VAL A 23 -15.53 7.00 17.64
N ALA A 24 -15.65 6.23 18.73
CA ALA A 24 -15.07 4.90 18.84
C ALA A 24 -15.65 3.93 17.80
N ALA A 25 -16.98 3.97 17.57
CA ALA A 25 -17.62 3.15 16.54
C ALA A 25 -17.13 3.51 15.13
N PHE A 26 -16.99 4.80 14.82
CA PHE A 26 -16.50 5.24 13.51
C PHE A 26 -15.04 4.84 13.30
N ALA A 27 -14.18 5.09 14.29
CA ALA A 27 -12.78 4.67 14.26
C ALA A 27 -12.64 3.15 14.09
N GLY A 28 -13.48 2.36 14.77
CA GLY A 28 -13.52 0.90 14.62
C GLY A 28 -13.87 0.46 13.20
N LEU A 29 -14.87 1.09 12.56
CA LEU A 29 -15.23 0.80 11.17
C LEU A 29 -14.09 1.13 10.20
N CYS A 30 -13.45 2.29 10.36
CA CYS A 30 -12.29 2.66 9.56
C CYS A 30 -11.13 1.66 9.75
N GLY A 31 -10.84 1.28 11.00
CA GLY A 31 -9.77 0.33 11.32
C GLY A 31 -10.01 -1.06 10.70
N ILE A 32 -11.25 -1.55 10.70
CA ILE A 32 -11.62 -2.79 9.99
C ILE A 32 -11.38 -2.63 8.48
N GLY A 33 -11.79 -1.51 7.89
CA GLY A 33 -11.57 -1.23 6.47
C GLY A 33 -10.09 -1.24 6.10
N VAL A 34 -9.24 -0.55 6.88
CA VAL A 34 -7.78 -0.56 6.69
C VAL A 34 -7.23 -1.98 6.78
N ALA A 35 -7.64 -2.76 7.79
CA ALA A 35 -7.19 -4.14 7.96
C ALA A 35 -7.58 -5.04 6.77
N VAL A 36 -8.78 -4.85 6.20
CA VAL A 36 -9.21 -5.55 4.99
C VAL A 36 -8.34 -5.17 3.79
N THR A 37 -8.13 -3.87 3.55
CA THR A 37 -7.30 -3.36 2.44
C THR A 37 -5.86 -3.89 2.51
N MET A 38 -5.23 -3.82 3.68
CA MET A 38 -3.86 -4.30 3.87
C MET A 38 -3.79 -5.83 3.74
N GLY A 39 -4.77 -6.53 4.30
CA GLY A 39 -4.84 -7.99 4.22
C GLY A 39 -5.12 -8.54 2.83
N GLN A 40 -5.65 -7.74 1.90
CA GLN A 40 -5.80 -8.12 0.48
C GLN A 40 -4.51 -7.86 -0.33
N SER A 41 -3.77 -6.81 0.01
CA SER A 41 -2.61 -6.34 -0.76
C SER A 41 -1.47 -7.36 -0.86
N PHE A 42 -1.30 -8.21 0.17
CA PHE A 42 -0.21 -9.21 0.27
C PHE A 42 -0.70 -10.67 0.21
N ARG A 43 -1.91 -10.92 -0.33
CA ARG A 43 -2.37 -12.29 -0.57
C ARG A 43 -1.73 -12.83 -1.85
N ALA A 44 -0.70 -13.66 -1.68
CA ALA A 44 -0.16 -14.46 -2.76
C ALA A 44 -0.74 -15.88 -2.72
N GLU A 45 -1.45 -16.27 -3.77
CA GLU A 45 -1.71 -17.67 -4.07
C GLU A 45 -0.69 -18.12 -5.12
N ALA A 46 0.24 -18.99 -4.71
CA ALA A 46 1.17 -19.61 -5.63
C ALA A 46 0.87 -21.12 -5.70
N PRO A 47 0.44 -21.64 -6.86
CA PRO A 47 0.22 -23.08 -7.01
C PRO A 47 1.54 -23.83 -6.83
N VAL A 48 1.49 -24.95 -6.11
CA VAL A 48 2.66 -25.80 -5.86
C VAL A 48 3.07 -26.49 -7.17
N ALA A 49 4.24 -26.12 -7.70
CA ALA A 49 4.81 -26.73 -8.90
C ALA A 49 6.32 -27.00 -8.73
N ALA A 50 6.88 -27.81 -9.62
CA ALA A 50 8.33 -27.91 -9.77
C ALA A 50 8.85 -26.58 -10.32
N TRP A 51 9.66 -25.88 -9.52
CA TRP A 51 10.14 -24.54 -9.87
C TRP A 51 11.19 -24.61 -10.99
N PRO A 52 11.20 -23.67 -11.94
CA PRO A 52 12.27 -23.58 -12.94
C PRO A 52 13.62 -23.48 -12.23
N ALA A 53 14.71 -23.96 -12.82
CA ALA A 53 16.04 -23.81 -12.23
C ALA A 53 16.43 -22.32 -12.11
N SER A 54 17.29 -21.99 -11.14
CA SER A 54 17.82 -20.63 -11.00
C SER A 54 18.71 -20.28 -12.19
N ARG A 55 18.67 -19.01 -12.60
CA ARG A 55 19.49 -18.55 -13.73
C ARG A 55 20.97 -18.51 -13.32
N PRO A 56 21.89 -18.91 -14.22
CA PRO A 56 23.32 -18.79 -13.95
C PRO A 56 23.72 -17.31 -13.86
N LEU A 57 24.65 -17.00 -12.95
CA LEU A 57 25.24 -15.67 -12.83
C LEU A 57 26.43 -15.57 -13.80
N PRO A 58 26.39 -14.68 -14.82
CA PRO A 58 27.54 -14.45 -15.68
C PRO A 58 28.74 -13.93 -14.87
N PRO A 59 29.95 -14.50 -15.03
CA PRO A 59 31.11 -14.15 -14.20
C PRO A 59 31.71 -12.78 -14.54
N ASP A 60 31.36 -12.20 -15.69
CA ASP A 60 31.87 -10.93 -16.23
C ASP A 60 30.98 -9.72 -15.90
N ARG A 61 29.85 -9.94 -15.22
CA ARG A 61 28.86 -8.91 -14.90
C ARG A 61 28.84 -8.59 -13.41
N LYS A 62 28.53 -7.33 -13.10
CA LYS A 62 28.30 -6.89 -11.73
C LYS A 62 27.02 -7.50 -11.19
N ILE A 63 27.05 -8.04 -9.99
CA ILE A 63 25.89 -8.73 -9.43
C ILE A 63 25.03 -7.74 -8.65
N VAL A 64 23.73 -7.69 -8.97
CA VAL A 64 22.72 -6.94 -8.22
C VAL A 64 21.78 -7.94 -7.56
N ALA A 65 21.74 -7.92 -6.24
CA ALA A 65 20.88 -8.78 -5.43
C ALA A 65 19.69 -7.95 -4.92
N VAL A 66 18.48 -8.26 -5.40
CA VAL A 66 17.25 -7.63 -4.91
C VAL A 66 16.64 -8.50 -3.82
N VAL A 67 16.62 -8.00 -2.59
CA VAL A 67 16.05 -8.70 -1.45
C VAL A 67 14.53 -8.81 -1.60
N VAL A 68 13.97 -9.96 -1.25
CA VAL A 68 12.52 -10.18 -1.15
C VAL A 68 12.24 -10.80 0.22
N GLY A 69 11.47 -10.08 1.05
CA GLY A 69 11.21 -10.45 2.44
C GLY A 69 10.18 -11.57 2.57
N ARG A 70 10.35 -12.46 3.55
CA ARG A 70 9.50 -13.64 3.76
C ARG A 70 8.03 -13.29 4.04
N THR A 71 7.80 -12.18 4.73
CA THR A 71 6.47 -11.61 5.03
C THR A 71 5.84 -10.86 3.85
N GLY A 72 6.59 -10.65 2.77
CA GLY A 72 6.18 -9.95 1.56
C GLY A 72 6.87 -8.60 1.39
N SER A 73 6.90 -8.11 0.15
CA SER A 73 7.57 -6.84 -0.21
C SER A 73 6.73 -5.98 -1.14
N VAL A 74 6.97 -4.67 -1.18
CA VAL A 74 6.29 -3.78 -2.14
C VAL A 74 6.77 -4.11 -3.55
N ALA A 75 5.82 -4.41 -4.45
CA ALA A 75 6.13 -4.84 -5.80
C ALA A 75 6.96 -3.81 -6.58
N ALA A 76 6.59 -2.53 -6.51
CA ALA A 76 7.30 -1.48 -7.23
C ALA A 76 8.74 -1.28 -6.76
N ASP A 77 9.00 -1.43 -5.46
CA ASP A 77 10.34 -1.30 -4.86
C ASP A 77 11.27 -2.46 -5.26
N VAL A 78 10.69 -3.63 -5.59
CA VAL A 78 11.43 -4.79 -6.12
C VAL A 78 11.62 -4.64 -7.63
N LEU A 79 10.53 -4.49 -8.36
CA LEU A 79 10.46 -4.63 -9.81
C LEU A 79 11.09 -3.45 -10.57
N ALA A 80 10.92 -2.23 -10.08
CA ALA A 80 11.41 -1.06 -10.80
C ALA A 80 12.94 -0.93 -10.75
N PRO A 81 13.62 -1.04 -9.59
CA PRO A 81 15.09 -1.12 -9.56
C PRO A 81 15.62 -2.35 -10.31
N PHE A 82 14.93 -3.50 -10.22
CA PHE A 82 15.32 -4.71 -10.94
C PHE A 82 15.45 -4.44 -12.45
N GLU A 83 14.42 -3.87 -13.08
CA GLU A 83 14.47 -3.55 -14.51
C GLU A 83 15.49 -2.47 -14.84
N VAL A 84 15.66 -1.43 -14.01
CA VAL A 84 16.68 -0.39 -14.23
C VAL A 84 18.07 -1.01 -14.38
N PHE A 85 18.45 -1.91 -13.47
CA PHE A 85 19.73 -2.60 -13.57
C PHE A 85 19.76 -3.62 -14.72
N ALA A 86 18.67 -4.36 -14.94
CA ALA A 86 18.62 -5.44 -15.93
C ALA A 86 18.63 -4.93 -17.39
N ARG A 87 18.28 -3.66 -17.61
CA ARG A 87 18.40 -2.99 -18.91
C ARG A 87 19.84 -2.77 -19.37
N SER A 88 20.84 -3.00 -18.52
CA SER A 88 22.25 -2.87 -18.86
C SER A 88 22.97 -4.22 -18.86
N ALA A 89 23.75 -4.47 -19.91
CA ALA A 89 24.59 -5.66 -20.01
C ALA A 89 25.71 -5.70 -18.96
N ALA A 90 25.97 -4.59 -18.26
CA ALA A 90 26.95 -4.51 -17.19
C ALA A 90 26.54 -5.26 -15.92
N PHE A 91 25.24 -5.55 -15.75
CA PHE A 91 24.70 -6.17 -14.54
C PHE A 91 24.09 -7.55 -14.80
N ALA A 92 24.19 -8.40 -13.77
CA ALA A 92 23.42 -9.61 -13.61
C ALA A 92 22.51 -9.41 -12.39
N VAL A 93 21.21 -9.30 -12.63
CA VAL A 93 20.23 -8.98 -11.59
C VAL A 93 19.50 -10.25 -11.17
N VAL A 94 19.49 -10.53 -9.87
CA VAL A 94 18.84 -11.68 -9.26
C VAL A 94 18.02 -11.26 -8.05
N THR A 95 16.94 -11.98 -7.80
CA THR A 95 16.18 -11.85 -6.55
C THR A 95 16.66 -12.86 -5.51
N VAL A 96 16.73 -12.42 -4.25
CA VAL A 96 17.21 -13.24 -3.13
C VAL A 96 16.26 -13.19 -1.94
N ALA A 97 16.01 -14.35 -1.36
CA ALA A 97 15.15 -14.52 -0.19
C ALA A 97 15.75 -15.57 0.76
N ASP A 98 15.08 -15.84 1.89
CA ASP A 98 15.51 -16.88 2.83
C ASP A 98 15.43 -18.27 2.18
N GLU A 99 14.32 -18.52 1.48
CA GLU A 99 14.08 -19.77 0.78
C GLU A 99 13.65 -19.54 -0.67
N ARG A 100 13.90 -20.52 -1.54
CA ARG A 100 13.44 -20.50 -2.92
C ARG A 100 11.99 -20.99 -3.04
N LYS A 101 11.09 -20.23 -2.43
CA LYS A 101 9.63 -20.45 -2.45
C LYS A 101 8.94 -19.18 -2.95
N PRO A 102 7.73 -19.28 -3.51
CA PRO A 102 6.97 -18.10 -3.89
C PRO A 102 6.78 -17.15 -2.70
N VAL A 103 7.08 -15.87 -2.93
CA VAL A 103 6.96 -14.81 -1.93
C VAL A 103 5.96 -13.76 -2.40
N ALA A 104 5.13 -13.27 -1.49
CA ALA A 104 4.13 -12.26 -1.80
C ALA A 104 4.78 -10.91 -2.14
N LEU A 105 4.23 -10.25 -3.15
CA LEU A 105 4.48 -8.85 -3.43
C LEU A 105 3.16 -8.08 -3.29
N SER A 106 3.23 -6.76 -3.05
CA SER A 106 2.03 -5.92 -3.01
C SER A 106 1.23 -6.00 -4.32
N GLY A 107 -0.08 -5.74 -4.23
CA GLY A 107 -1.00 -5.82 -5.37
C GLY A 107 -1.34 -7.24 -5.82
N GLY A 108 -1.26 -8.20 -4.90
CA GLY A 108 -1.65 -9.59 -5.14
C GLY A 108 -0.66 -10.42 -5.97
N LEU A 109 0.50 -9.86 -6.30
CA LEU A 109 1.56 -10.56 -7.02
C LEU A 109 2.28 -11.58 -6.14
N ALA A 110 2.83 -12.62 -6.76
CA ALA A 110 3.82 -13.47 -6.13
C ALA A 110 5.01 -13.67 -7.07
N LEU A 111 6.20 -13.77 -6.51
CA LEU A 111 7.45 -13.93 -7.22
C LEU A 111 8.17 -15.18 -6.72
N LEU A 112 8.79 -15.94 -7.63
CA LEU A 112 9.76 -16.97 -7.26
C LEU A 112 11.17 -16.33 -7.18
N PRO A 113 11.83 -16.30 -6.01
CA PRO A 113 13.20 -15.83 -5.88
C PRO A 113 14.16 -16.63 -6.76
N ASP A 114 15.15 -15.97 -7.37
CA ASP A 114 16.20 -16.67 -8.13
C ASP A 114 17.04 -17.54 -7.19
N ARG A 115 17.43 -17.02 -6.02
CA ARG A 115 18.41 -17.63 -5.11
C ARG A 115 18.07 -17.44 -3.63
N THR A 116 18.74 -18.19 -2.77
CA THR A 116 18.66 -17.97 -1.31
C THR A 116 19.77 -17.03 -0.81
N PHE A 117 19.57 -16.43 0.38
CA PHE A 117 20.61 -15.67 1.07
C PHE A 117 21.87 -16.51 1.29
N ALA A 118 21.72 -17.79 1.67
CA ALA A 118 22.84 -18.70 1.91
C ALA A 118 23.65 -19.01 0.64
N GLU A 119 22.98 -19.23 -0.50
CA GLU A 119 23.62 -19.45 -1.80
C GLU A 119 24.48 -18.25 -2.22
N LEU A 120 23.99 -17.03 -2.00
CA LEU A 120 24.71 -15.83 -2.42
C LEU A 120 25.78 -15.39 -1.40
N ALA A 121 25.56 -15.64 -0.10
CA ALA A 121 26.54 -15.39 0.95
C ALA A 121 27.80 -16.25 0.78
N SER A 122 27.65 -17.49 0.31
CA SER A 122 28.75 -18.41 0.01
C SER A 122 29.36 -18.21 -1.39
N GLY A 123 28.69 -17.43 -2.26
CA GLY A 123 29.09 -17.17 -3.64
C GLY A 123 29.84 -15.84 -3.85
N PRO A 124 29.93 -15.40 -5.12
CA PRO A 124 30.46 -14.09 -5.46
C PRO A 124 29.69 -12.99 -4.71
N ARG A 125 30.44 -12.05 -4.14
CA ARG A 125 29.85 -10.90 -3.45
C ARG A 125 29.04 -10.06 -4.45
N PRO A 126 27.79 -9.68 -4.16
CA PRO A 126 27.07 -8.68 -4.91
C PRO A 126 27.82 -7.34 -4.96
N ASP A 127 27.67 -6.61 -6.05
CA ASP A 127 28.12 -5.22 -6.14
C ASP A 127 27.07 -4.27 -5.54
N VAL A 128 25.79 -4.64 -5.67
CA VAL A 128 24.65 -3.91 -5.13
C VAL A 128 23.68 -4.87 -4.44
N VAL A 129 23.20 -4.49 -3.27
CA VAL A 129 22.06 -5.10 -2.57
C VAL A 129 20.93 -4.09 -2.54
N VAL A 130 19.82 -4.39 -3.21
CA VAL A 130 18.61 -3.57 -3.19
C VAL A 130 17.71 -4.07 -2.07
N VAL A 131 17.28 -3.17 -1.19
CA VAL A 131 16.42 -3.46 -0.04
C VAL A 131 15.09 -2.74 -0.23
N PRO A 132 14.02 -3.43 -0.68
CA PRO A 132 12.71 -2.83 -0.87
C PRO A 132 11.99 -2.63 0.47
N ALA A 133 10.83 -1.99 0.47
CA ALA A 133 9.91 -2.08 1.59
C ALA A 133 9.46 -3.53 1.81
N VAL A 134 9.56 -3.98 3.06
CA VAL A 134 9.20 -5.34 3.52
C VAL A 134 8.16 -5.20 4.64
N VAL A 135 7.19 -6.12 4.69
CA VAL A 135 6.19 -6.15 5.77
C VAL A 135 6.86 -6.58 7.08
N ASP A 136 6.63 -5.89 8.19
CA ASP A 136 7.26 -6.23 9.49
C ASP A 136 8.81 -6.39 9.41
N PRO A 137 9.54 -5.37 8.92
CA PRO A 137 10.96 -5.49 8.59
C PRO A 137 11.87 -5.72 9.81
N THR A 138 11.35 -5.48 11.03
CA THR A 138 12.03 -5.70 12.31
C THR A 138 11.63 -7.03 12.97
N GLY A 139 10.60 -7.70 12.45
CA GLY A 139 10.10 -8.97 12.92
C GLY A 139 11.12 -10.10 12.88
N ALA A 140 10.85 -11.17 13.64
CA ALA A 140 11.73 -12.34 13.70
C ALA A 140 11.83 -13.07 12.35
N GLU A 141 10.78 -12.98 11.52
CA GLU A 141 10.73 -13.62 10.20
C GLU A 141 11.78 -13.05 9.23
N GLU A 142 12.13 -11.76 9.40
CA GLU A 142 13.07 -11.03 8.54
C GLU A 142 14.50 -10.96 9.11
N ALA A 143 14.80 -11.72 10.17
CA ALA A 143 16.13 -11.74 10.77
C ALA A 143 17.23 -12.18 9.78
N ALA A 144 16.92 -13.16 8.92
CA ALA A 144 17.84 -13.63 7.89
C ALA A 144 18.14 -12.54 6.83
N ALA A 145 17.12 -11.77 6.43
CA ALA A 145 17.28 -10.66 5.50
C ALA A 145 18.16 -9.55 6.11
N ARG A 146 17.93 -9.17 7.37
CA ARG A 146 18.78 -8.20 8.09
C ARG A 146 20.23 -8.66 8.19
N SER A 147 20.45 -9.94 8.55
CA SER A 147 21.81 -10.51 8.60
C SER A 147 22.48 -10.48 7.22
N PHE A 148 21.75 -10.89 6.17
CA PHE A 148 22.26 -10.87 4.81
C PHE A 148 22.69 -9.46 4.37
N VAL A 149 21.85 -8.45 4.61
CA VAL A 149 22.16 -7.04 4.29
C VAL A 149 23.41 -6.57 5.05
N ALA A 150 23.49 -6.82 6.35
CA ALA A 150 24.66 -6.47 7.16
C ALA A 150 25.94 -7.14 6.64
N ASP A 151 25.89 -8.45 6.36
CA ASP A 151 27.03 -9.23 5.88
C ASP A 151 27.50 -8.74 4.51
N GLN A 152 26.58 -8.49 3.58
CA GLN A 152 26.94 -7.99 2.25
C GLN A 152 27.51 -6.57 2.31
N ALA A 153 26.97 -5.70 3.16
CA ALA A 153 27.52 -4.36 3.40
C ALA A 153 28.94 -4.43 3.99
N ALA A 154 29.18 -5.31 4.96
CA ALA A 154 30.50 -5.53 5.56
C ALA A 154 31.52 -6.07 4.53
N ARG A 155 31.08 -6.86 3.54
CA ARG A 155 31.90 -7.29 2.39
C ARG A 155 32.12 -6.18 1.36
N GLY A 156 31.54 -5.00 1.54
CA GLY A 156 31.72 -3.82 0.70
C GLY A 156 30.73 -3.70 -0.48
N SER A 157 29.57 -4.36 -0.40
CA SER A 157 28.49 -4.16 -1.37
C SER A 157 27.89 -2.77 -1.19
N THR A 158 27.41 -2.17 -2.27
CA THR A 158 26.52 -1.00 -2.18
C THR A 158 25.18 -1.43 -1.63
N VAL A 159 24.62 -0.74 -0.64
CA VAL A 159 23.23 -0.95 -0.22
C VAL A 159 22.37 0.14 -0.85
N LEU A 160 21.31 -0.25 -1.56
CA LEU A 160 20.28 0.62 -2.09
C LEU A 160 18.97 0.35 -1.34
N GLY A 161 18.67 1.13 -0.31
CA GLY A 161 17.37 1.08 0.39
C GLY A 161 16.32 1.85 -0.39
N VAL A 162 15.16 1.26 -0.64
CA VAL A 162 14.08 1.86 -1.44
C VAL A 162 12.83 2.03 -0.60
N CYS A 163 12.20 3.21 -0.65
CA CYS A 163 11.02 3.54 0.13
C CYS A 163 11.26 3.27 1.63
N VAL A 164 10.29 2.66 2.33
CA VAL A 164 10.45 2.23 3.71
C VAL A 164 11.36 1.00 3.90
N GLY A 165 11.97 0.48 2.82
CA GLY A 165 13.06 -0.49 2.91
C GLY A 165 14.30 0.03 3.65
N ALA A 166 14.41 1.36 3.80
CA ALA A 166 15.38 1.97 4.69
C ALA A 166 15.25 1.52 6.15
N GLU A 167 14.05 1.11 6.60
CA GLU A 167 13.83 0.56 7.94
C GLU A 167 14.56 -0.77 8.14
N LEU A 168 14.46 -1.70 7.18
CA LEU A 168 15.17 -2.98 7.25
C LEU A 168 16.69 -2.76 7.27
N ALA A 169 17.19 -1.82 6.48
CA ALA A 169 18.60 -1.43 6.47
C ALA A 169 19.03 -0.74 7.77
N ALA A 170 18.18 0.09 8.38
CA ALA A 170 18.44 0.68 9.69
C ALA A 170 18.49 -0.41 10.78
N ALA A 171 17.51 -1.33 10.76
CA ALA A 171 17.42 -2.45 11.68
C ALA A 171 18.57 -3.45 11.56
N SER A 172 19.25 -3.51 10.41
CA SER A 172 20.49 -4.29 10.25
C SER A 172 21.76 -3.54 10.70
N GLY A 173 21.63 -2.29 11.15
CA GLY A 173 22.72 -1.44 11.63
C GLY A 173 23.59 -0.83 10.52
N VAL A 174 23.26 -1.02 9.24
CA VAL A 174 24.12 -0.52 8.13
C VAL A 174 24.00 0.98 7.91
N LEU A 175 22.96 1.61 8.47
CA LEU A 175 22.71 3.05 8.38
C LEU A 175 23.24 3.83 9.59
N ASP A 176 23.73 3.16 10.65
CA ASP A 176 24.18 3.83 11.87
C ASP A 176 25.33 4.81 11.58
N GLY A 177 25.13 6.08 11.97
CA GLY A 177 26.07 7.18 11.72
C GLY A 177 26.15 7.64 10.27
N ARG A 178 25.23 7.20 9.40
CA ARG A 178 25.16 7.58 7.98
C ARG A 178 24.01 8.54 7.71
N ARG A 179 24.12 9.28 6.62
CA ARG A 179 23.00 10.03 6.04
C ARG A 179 22.09 9.08 5.26
N ALA A 180 20.79 9.15 5.51
CA ALA A 180 19.80 8.34 4.81
C ALA A 180 18.49 9.12 4.58
N THR A 181 17.65 8.64 3.68
CA THR A 181 16.27 9.10 3.50
C THR A 181 15.34 7.90 3.37
N SER A 182 14.03 8.14 3.37
CA SER A 182 12.98 7.12 3.27
C SER A 182 11.72 7.78 2.70
N PHE A 183 10.62 7.03 2.59
CA PHE A 183 9.32 7.57 2.23
C PHE A 183 8.94 8.74 3.15
N TRP A 184 8.44 9.83 2.57
CA TRP A 184 8.27 11.10 3.27
C TRP A 184 7.30 11.03 4.46
N ASP A 185 6.28 10.16 4.42
CA ASP A 185 5.34 9.96 5.53
C ASP A 185 5.94 9.11 6.67
N ALA A 186 7.00 8.33 6.38
CA ALA A 186 7.62 7.41 7.33
C ALA A 186 8.90 7.97 7.97
N VAL A 187 9.58 8.92 7.33
CA VAL A 187 10.92 9.40 7.74
C VAL A 187 10.95 9.96 9.17
N ASP A 188 9.87 10.58 9.63
CA ASP A 188 9.79 11.11 11.00
C ASP A 188 9.73 10.00 12.04
N GLY A 189 8.90 8.97 11.83
CA GLY A 189 8.86 7.79 12.70
C GLY A 189 10.20 7.04 12.72
N LEU A 190 10.82 6.88 11.55
CA LEU A 190 12.14 6.25 11.46
C LEU A 190 13.24 7.05 12.19
N ALA A 191 13.12 8.38 12.25
CA ALA A 191 14.04 9.21 13.00
C ALA A 191 13.88 9.05 14.52
N GLU A 192 12.68 8.74 15.00
CA GLU A 192 12.41 8.41 16.40
C GLU A 192 12.95 7.01 16.75
N ASP A 193 12.72 6.02 15.89
CA ASP A 193 13.10 4.62 16.11
C ASP A 193 14.60 4.36 15.91
N TYR A 194 15.24 5.09 14.97
CA TYR A 194 16.65 4.94 14.60
C TYR A 194 17.40 6.27 14.71
N PRO A 195 17.60 6.80 15.93
CA PRO A 195 18.20 8.13 16.14
C PRO A 195 19.71 8.19 15.83
N ALA A 196 20.36 7.04 15.59
CA ALA A 196 21.76 6.98 15.15
C ALA A 196 21.94 7.32 13.66
N VAL A 197 20.86 7.35 12.88
CA VAL A 197 20.86 7.66 11.45
C VAL A 197 20.57 9.15 11.24
N ASP A 198 21.33 9.82 10.38
CA ASP A 198 21.07 11.21 9.98
C ASP A 198 20.01 11.25 8.87
N TRP A 199 18.74 11.26 9.27
CA TRP A 199 17.60 11.24 8.36
C TRP A 199 17.37 12.58 7.65
N VAL A 200 17.60 12.58 6.34
CA VAL A 200 17.39 13.69 5.43
C VAL A 200 15.99 13.62 4.83
N ARG A 201 15.25 14.73 4.90
CA ARG A 201 13.86 14.83 4.44
C ARG A 201 13.75 15.44 3.05
N GLY A 202 12.71 15.06 2.31
CA GLY A 202 12.32 15.69 1.06
C GLY A 202 13.33 15.53 -0.09
N LYS A 203 14.09 14.43 -0.09
CA LYS A 203 15.03 14.09 -1.16
C LYS A 203 14.62 12.75 -1.76
N ARG A 204 14.54 12.67 -3.09
CA ARG A 204 14.28 11.44 -3.84
C ARG A 204 15.33 10.38 -3.53
N TYR A 205 16.58 10.77 -3.36
CA TYR A 205 17.60 9.88 -2.83
C TYR A 205 18.67 10.65 -2.05
N VAL A 206 19.38 9.91 -1.20
CA VAL A 206 20.58 10.33 -0.48
C VAL A 206 21.66 9.30 -0.72
N GLU A 207 22.87 9.78 -1.03
CA GLU A 207 24.06 8.96 -1.20
C GLU A 207 25.08 9.33 -0.12
N ASP A 208 25.54 8.34 0.64
CA ASP A 208 26.59 8.44 1.65
C ASP A 208 27.55 7.24 1.51
N GLY A 209 28.55 7.41 0.64
CA GLY A 209 29.53 6.37 0.32
C GLY A 209 28.87 5.12 -0.30
N PRO A 210 29.00 3.94 0.34
CA PRO A 210 28.40 2.70 -0.17
C PRO A 210 26.88 2.62 0.09
N ILE A 211 26.29 3.56 0.81
CA ILE A 211 24.86 3.58 1.11
C ILE A 211 24.17 4.56 0.17
N VAL A 212 23.14 4.08 -0.51
CA VAL A 212 22.16 4.89 -1.23
C VAL A 212 20.79 4.55 -0.64
N THR A 213 20.01 5.55 -0.29
CA THR A 213 18.63 5.36 0.14
C THR A 213 17.73 6.26 -0.68
N THR A 214 16.52 5.80 -0.99
CA THR A 214 15.55 6.54 -1.77
C THR A 214 14.28 6.77 -0.97
N ALA A 215 13.53 7.78 -1.35
CA ALA A 215 12.16 7.95 -0.90
C ALA A 215 11.23 6.96 -1.63
N GLY A 216 9.94 7.24 -1.71
CA GLY A 216 8.90 6.31 -2.14
C GLY A 216 8.94 5.91 -3.61
N VAL A 217 8.56 4.65 -3.88
CA VAL A 217 8.19 4.06 -5.18
C VAL A 217 9.02 4.54 -6.38
N THR A 218 8.65 5.65 -7.03
CA THR A 218 9.35 6.09 -8.24
C THR A 218 10.73 6.69 -7.98
N SER A 219 11.00 7.14 -6.75
CA SER A 219 12.35 7.51 -6.32
C SER A 219 13.32 6.33 -6.35
N GLY A 220 12.82 5.09 -6.24
CA GLY A 220 13.62 3.86 -6.45
C GLY A 220 14.23 3.78 -7.85
N VAL A 221 13.51 4.23 -8.88
CA VAL A 221 14.02 4.31 -10.27
C VAL A 221 15.16 5.32 -10.36
N VAL A 222 14.96 6.51 -9.77
CA VAL A 222 15.96 7.59 -9.79
C VAL A 222 17.23 7.18 -9.03
N GLY A 223 17.08 6.56 -7.86
CA GLY A 223 18.22 6.05 -7.08
C GLY A 223 18.94 4.90 -7.76
N ALA A 224 18.22 3.97 -8.40
CA ALA A 224 18.84 2.90 -9.18
C ALA A 224 19.62 3.46 -10.38
N LEU A 225 19.08 4.45 -11.10
CA LEU A 225 19.79 5.14 -12.18
C LEU A 225 21.07 5.84 -11.69
N ARG A 226 21.04 6.42 -10.49
CA ARG A 226 22.23 6.99 -9.85
C ARG A 226 23.30 5.94 -9.55
N VAL A 227 22.91 4.75 -9.09
CA VAL A 227 23.85 3.64 -8.87
C VAL A 227 24.39 3.10 -10.20
N VAL A 228 23.55 3.01 -11.24
CA VAL A 228 23.99 2.66 -12.61
C VAL A 228 25.02 3.68 -13.11
N GLU A 229 24.78 4.98 -12.95
CA GLU A 229 25.73 6.02 -13.33
C GLU A 229 27.10 5.79 -12.68
N ARG A 230 27.11 5.47 -11.38
CA ARG A 230 28.34 5.22 -10.62
C ARG A 230 29.10 3.97 -11.07
N LEU A 231 28.39 2.90 -11.43
CA LEU A 231 28.99 1.58 -11.69
C LEU A 231 29.19 1.23 -13.16
N ALA A 232 28.40 1.82 -14.06
CA ALA A 232 28.40 1.60 -15.50
C ALA A 232 28.61 2.89 -16.32
N GLY A 233 28.67 4.05 -15.66
CA GLY A 233 28.97 5.34 -16.27
C GLY A 233 27.73 6.15 -16.66
N PRO A 234 27.90 7.49 -16.83
CA PRO A 234 26.79 8.41 -17.08
C PRO A 234 26.08 8.18 -18.41
N ALA A 235 26.79 7.71 -19.43
CA ALA A 235 26.19 7.42 -20.74
C ALA A 235 25.16 6.27 -20.65
N GLU A 236 25.46 5.24 -19.86
CA GLU A 236 24.56 4.10 -19.71
C GLU A 236 23.34 4.47 -18.85
N ALA A 237 23.53 5.22 -17.76
CA ALA A 237 22.41 5.76 -16.99
C ALA A 237 21.50 6.66 -17.85
N ALA A 238 22.08 7.55 -18.66
CA ALA A 238 21.32 8.42 -19.55
C ALA A 238 20.53 7.63 -20.61
N ARG A 239 21.13 6.57 -21.18
CA ARG A 239 20.43 5.67 -22.11
C ARG A 239 19.24 4.99 -21.44
N ILE A 240 19.44 4.36 -20.27
CA ILE A 240 18.36 3.66 -19.56
C ILE A 240 17.26 4.63 -19.14
N GLY A 241 17.61 5.81 -18.62
CA GLY A 241 16.65 6.84 -18.26
C GLY A 241 15.85 7.36 -19.45
N GLY A 242 16.49 7.52 -20.61
CA GLY A 242 15.82 7.85 -21.88
C GLY A 242 14.86 6.74 -22.33
N ASP A 243 15.26 5.48 -22.23
CA ASP A 243 14.44 4.32 -22.59
C ASP A 243 13.25 4.10 -21.64
N LEU A 244 13.35 4.55 -20.38
CA LEU A 244 12.24 4.55 -19.43
C LEU A 244 11.30 5.74 -19.65
N ALA A 245 11.87 6.86 -20.10
CA ALA A 245 11.21 8.14 -20.32
C ALA A 245 10.57 8.72 -19.05
N TYR A 246 11.23 8.59 -17.89
CA TYR A 246 10.75 9.17 -16.64
C TYR A 246 10.67 10.71 -16.75
N PRO A 247 9.52 11.35 -16.43
CA PRO A 247 9.33 12.78 -16.66
C PRO A 247 10.31 13.64 -15.85
N GLY A 248 10.99 14.54 -16.55
CA GLY A 248 11.90 15.52 -15.92
C GLY A 248 13.18 14.92 -15.33
N TRP A 249 13.45 13.63 -15.52
CA TRP A 249 14.69 13.03 -15.06
C TRP A 249 15.88 13.44 -15.94
N SER A 250 17.01 13.72 -15.28
CA SER A 250 18.33 13.80 -15.88
C SER A 250 19.39 13.53 -14.79
N PRO A 251 20.63 13.20 -15.14
CA PRO A 251 21.71 13.00 -14.16
C PRO A 251 21.97 14.22 -13.25
N THR A 252 21.61 15.42 -13.71
CA THR A 252 21.79 16.68 -12.99
C THR A 252 20.48 17.27 -12.45
N ALA A 253 19.37 16.55 -12.57
CA ALA A 253 18.08 17.02 -12.10
C ALA A 253 18.09 17.21 -10.58
N ALA A 254 17.34 18.20 -10.09
CA ALA A 254 17.12 18.35 -8.66
C ALA A 254 16.41 17.11 -8.12
N VAL A 255 16.88 16.64 -6.96
CA VAL A 255 16.33 15.47 -6.28
C VAL A 255 15.37 15.85 -5.17
N ASP A 256 14.96 17.12 -5.10
CA ASP A 256 13.96 17.58 -4.13
C ASP A 256 12.58 17.00 -4.44
N ILE A 257 11.86 16.58 -3.40
CA ILE A 257 10.47 16.16 -3.49
C ILE A 257 9.59 17.40 -3.29
N PRO A 258 8.81 17.82 -4.30
CA PRO A 258 8.04 19.07 -4.22
C PRO A 258 6.93 19.04 -3.17
N GLU A 259 6.23 17.90 -3.07
CA GLU A 259 5.12 17.69 -2.15
C GLU A 259 5.45 16.55 -1.20
N ARG A 260 5.62 16.87 0.08
CA ARG A 260 6.16 15.94 1.09
C ARG A 260 5.43 15.98 2.43
N ASP A 261 4.31 16.68 2.49
CA ASP A 261 3.51 16.88 3.69
C ASP A 261 2.07 16.44 3.44
N LEU A 262 1.44 15.83 4.45
CA LEU A 262 0.01 15.52 4.41
C LEU A 262 -0.83 16.80 4.34
N ALA A 263 -1.80 16.80 3.44
CA ALA A 263 -2.74 17.89 3.23
C ALA A 263 -4.17 17.36 3.14
N LEU A 264 -5.16 18.24 3.30
CA LEU A 264 -6.58 17.88 3.15
C LEU A 264 -6.90 17.35 1.74
N SER A 265 -6.11 17.74 0.73
CA SER A 265 -6.19 17.19 -0.62
C SER A 265 -5.89 15.70 -0.70
N ASP A 266 -5.24 15.13 0.32
CA ASP A 266 -4.89 13.71 0.38
C ASP A 266 -6.00 12.83 0.99
N ALA A 267 -7.12 13.44 1.40
CA ALA A 267 -8.27 12.72 1.93
C ALA A 267 -8.76 11.54 1.04
N PRO A 268 -8.69 11.59 -0.32
CA PRO A 268 -9.02 10.45 -1.17
C PRO A 268 -8.24 9.18 -0.84
N TYR A 269 -6.95 9.30 -0.48
CA TYR A 269 -6.13 8.15 -0.08
C TYR A 269 -6.71 7.49 1.18
N ALA A 270 -6.89 8.27 2.25
CA ALA A 270 -7.42 7.77 3.52
C ALA A 270 -8.85 7.19 3.37
N LEU A 271 -9.69 7.83 2.55
CA LEU A 271 -11.04 7.36 2.25
C LEU A 271 -11.02 6.01 1.52
N ASN A 272 -10.17 5.84 0.51
CA ASN A 272 -10.11 4.59 -0.25
C ASN A 272 -9.54 3.45 0.60
N VAL A 273 -8.55 3.71 1.46
CA VAL A 273 -8.00 2.71 2.38
C VAL A 273 -9.02 2.30 3.44
N ALA A 274 -9.73 3.26 4.05
CA ALA A 274 -10.67 3.00 5.14
C ALA A 274 -12.02 2.44 4.68
N PHE A 275 -12.40 2.62 3.41
CA PHE A 275 -13.67 2.16 2.86
C PHE A 275 -13.47 1.34 1.57
N PRO A 276 -12.90 0.13 1.68
CA PRO A 276 -12.62 -0.73 0.51
C PRO A 276 -13.87 -1.36 -0.10
N TYR A 277 -15.02 -1.30 0.58
CA TYR A 277 -16.23 -2.00 0.16
C TYR A 277 -16.74 -1.52 -1.21
N PHE A 278 -17.19 -2.47 -2.03
CA PHE A 278 -17.75 -2.23 -3.37
C PHE A 278 -16.80 -1.53 -4.35
N ARG A 279 -15.49 -1.59 -4.12
CA ARG A 279 -14.51 -1.22 -5.17
C ARG A 279 -14.48 -2.31 -6.25
N PRO A 280 -14.19 -1.96 -7.51
CA PRO A 280 -14.08 -2.93 -8.58
C PRO A 280 -12.85 -3.84 -8.38
N THR A 281 -12.91 -5.03 -8.94
CA THR A 281 -11.79 -5.97 -9.05
C THR A 281 -11.25 -5.93 -10.48
N ILE A 282 -9.98 -5.54 -10.63
CA ILE A 282 -9.29 -5.46 -11.92
C ILE A 282 -8.35 -6.65 -12.06
N GLY A 283 -8.47 -7.38 -13.17
CA GLY A 283 -7.48 -8.36 -13.58
C GLY A 283 -6.27 -7.67 -14.18
N ILE A 284 -5.09 -7.82 -13.58
CA ILE A 284 -3.82 -7.36 -14.17
C ILE A 284 -3.31 -8.48 -15.08
N GLY A 285 -3.55 -8.33 -16.39
CA GLY A 285 -3.24 -9.33 -17.40
C GLY A 285 -1.74 -9.44 -17.67
N LEU A 286 -1.08 -10.47 -17.18
CA LEU A 286 0.35 -10.69 -17.36
C LEU A 286 0.62 -11.62 -18.54
N ALA A 287 1.53 -11.19 -19.43
CA ALA A 287 2.02 -11.98 -20.56
C ALA A 287 3.54 -12.20 -20.43
N ASP A 288 4.05 -13.28 -21.01
CA ASP A 288 5.49 -13.51 -21.10
C ASP A 288 6.19 -12.34 -21.80
N GLY A 289 7.31 -11.88 -21.24
CA GLY A 289 8.08 -10.75 -21.75
C GLY A 289 7.57 -9.37 -21.33
N VAL A 290 6.52 -9.28 -20.50
CA VAL A 290 6.07 -8.00 -19.92
C VAL A 290 7.21 -7.34 -19.13
N GLY A 291 7.32 -6.01 -19.21
CA GLY A 291 8.33 -5.24 -18.46
C GLY A 291 8.00 -5.20 -16.97
N GLU A 292 8.99 -5.31 -16.10
CA GLU A 292 8.81 -5.30 -14.65
C GLU A 292 8.31 -3.94 -14.14
N VAL A 293 8.77 -2.83 -14.71
CA VAL A 293 8.26 -1.47 -14.46
C VAL A 293 6.82 -1.33 -14.93
N ASP A 294 6.44 -2.00 -16.02
CA ASP A 294 5.06 -1.98 -16.51
C ASP A 294 4.11 -2.69 -15.54
N VAL A 295 4.52 -3.87 -15.06
CA VAL A 295 3.79 -4.62 -14.02
C VAL A 295 3.72 -3.83 -12.72
N ALA A 296 4.85 -3.30 -12.25
CA ALA A 296 4.94 -2.47 -11.05
C ALA A 296 3.98 -1.28 -11.12
N SER A 297 4.00 -0.55 -12.24
CA SER A 297 3.17 0.63 -12.43
C SER A 297 1.68 0.28 -12.35
N ALA A 298 1.26 -0.86 -12.92
CA ALA A 298 -0.13 -1.29 -12.88
C ALA A 298 -0.60 -1.62 -11.47
N VAL A 299 0.13 -2.49 -10.76
CA VAL A 299 -0.28 -2.88 -9.40
C VAL A 299 -0.28 -1.68 -8.46
N GLU A 300 0.71 -0.80 -8.60
CA GLU A 300 0.86 0.40 -7.78
C GLU A 300 -0.26 1.41 -8.04
N ALA A 301 -0.59 1.66 -9.31
CA ALA A 301 -1.62 2.61 -9.71
C ALA A 301 -3.02 2.17 -9.27
N TYR A 302 -3.36 0.88 -9.32
CA TYR A 302 -4.72 0.42 -9.00
C TYR A 302 -4.94 0.03 -7.54
N SER A 303 -3.99 -0.72 -6.97
CA SER A 303 -4.19 -1.40 -5.68
C SER A 303 -3.13 -1.05 -4.62
N GLY A 304 -1.93 -0.64 -5.04
CA GLY A 304 -0.80 -0.35 -4.14
C GLY A 304 -0.96 0.98 -3.41
N THR A 305 -1.19 2.07 -4.16
CA THR A 305 -1.30 3.41 -3.56
C THR A 305 -2.69 4.03 -3.71
N SER A 306 -3.38 3.86 -4.85
CA SER A 306 -4.68 4.52 -5.03
C SER A 306 -5.80 3.87 -4.23
N PHE A 307 -5.66 2.55 -3.99
CA PHE A 307 -6.68 1.65 -3.46
C PHE A 307 -8.04 1.80 -4.16
N ALA A 308 -8.03 2.27 -5.42
CA ALA A 308 -9.21 2.54 -6.21
C ALA A 308 -9.93 1.25 -6.59
N ALA A 309 -9.17 0.17 -6.75
CA ALA A 309 -9.62 -1.17 -7.12
C ALA A 309 -8.85 -2.26 -6.35
N ASP A 310 -9.44 -3.45 -6.27
CA ASP A 310 -8.69 -4.67 -6.01
C ASP A 310 -7.94 -5.09 -7.28
N ALA A 311 -6.71 -5.59 -7.16
CA ALA A 311 -5.95 -6.11 -8.28
C ALA A 311 -5.73 -7.61 -8.13
N VAL A 312 -5.94 -8.35 -9.21
CA VAL A 312 -5.71 -9.79 -9.28
C VAL A 312 -4.81 -10.07 -10.49
N PRO A 313 -3.60 -10.60 -10.32
CA PRO A 313 -2.77 -11.00 -11.46
C PRO A 313 -3.41 -12.15 -12.22
N VAL A 314 -3.64 -11.97 -13.53
CA VAL A 314 -4.27 -12.96 -14.41
C VAL A 314 -3.35 -13.28 -15.58
N ALA A 315 -3.20 -14.55 -15.92
CA ALA A 315 -2.42 -14.97 -17.09
C ALA A 315 -3.02 -16.22 -17.73
N LEU A 316 -2.55 -16.56 -18.94
CA LEU A 316 -2.96 -17.79 -19.62
C LEU A 316 -2.35 -19.05 -18.98
N HIS A 317 -1.28 -18.87 -18.22
CA HIS A 317 -0.56 -19.93 -17.51
C HIS A 317 -0.32 -19.51 -16.06
N PRO A 318 -0.16 -20.45 -15.12
CA PRO A 318 0.04 -20.14 -13.69
C PRO A 318 1.30 -19.33 -13.38
N THR A 319 2.23 -19.27 -14.32
CA THR A 319 3.47 -18.51 -14.23
C THR A 319 3.76 -17.82 -15.55
N ILE A 320 4.35 -16.64 -15.46
CA ILE A 320 4.94 -15.93 -16.60
C ILE A 320 6.39 -15.60 -16.30
N THR A 321 7.18 -15.42 -17.35
CA THR A 321 8.54 -14.90 -17.26
C THR A 321 8.54 -13.46 -17.77
N THR A 322 8.93 -12.50 -16.92
CA THR A 322 9.04 -11.10 -17.30
C THR A 322 10.18 -10.88 -18.29
N ARG A 323 10.26 -9.69 -18.89
CA ARG A 323 11.26 -9.32 -19.91
C ARG A 323 12.69 -9.69 -19.54
N HIS A 324 13.06 -9.46 -18.28
CA HIS A 324 14.41 -9.70 -17.78
C HIS A 324 14.51 -10.93 -16.87
N GLY A 325 13.50 -11.81 -16.91
CA GLY A 325 13.60 -13.18 -16.40
C GLY A 325 13.12 -13.42 -14.97
N LEU A 326 12.31 -12.53 -14.39
CA LEU A 326 11.59 -12.85 -13.14
C LEU A 326 10.44 -13.79 -13.44
N VAL A 327 10.16 -14.70 -12.50
CA VAL A 327 9.03 -15.62 -12.60
C VAL A 327 7.93 -15.14 -11.67
N LEU A 328 6.87 -14.58 -12.26
CA LEU A 328 5.70 -14.12 -11.53
C LEU A 328 4.57 -15.15 -11.61
N PHE A 329 3.80 -15.26 -10.54
CA PHE A 329 2.60 -16.08 -10.48
C PHE A 329 1.37 -15.25 -10.78
N ALA A 330 0.43 -15.89 -11.47
CA ALA A 330 -0.88 -15.33 -11.76
C ALA A 330 -1.91 -16.46 -11.80
N THR A 331 -3.16 -16.12 -11.50
CA THR A 331 -4.25 -17.08 -11.67
C THR A 331 -4.67 -17.18 -13.14
N THR A 332 -5.16 -18.35 -13.53
CA THR A 332 -5.73 -18.58 -14.87
C THR A 332 -7.26 -18.44 -14.86
N ASP A 333 -7.84 -18.31 -13.67
CA ASP A 333 -9.28 -18.17 -13.46
C ASP A 333 -9.54 -17.17 -12.34
N ALA A 334 -10.20 -16.08 -12.68
CA ALA A 334 -10.51 -14.99 -11.76
C ALA A 334 -11.87 -14.39 -12.11
N ASP A 335 -12.62 -14.03 -11.07
CA ASP A 335 -13.83 -13.22 -11.19
C ASP A 335 -13.42 -11.74 -11.08
N VAL A 336 -13.41 -11.05 -12.21
CA VAL A 336 -12.93 -9.66 -12.33
C VAL A 336 -13.91 -8.84 -13.18
N ASP A 337 -14.00 -7.54 -12.91
CA ASP A 337 -14.89 -6.62 -13.63
C ASP A 337 -14.33 -6.21 -15.00
N ARG A 338 -13.00 -6.16 -15.11
CA ARG A 338 -12.25 -5.83 -16.34
C ARG A 338 -10.82 -6.34 -16.27
N VAL A 339 -10.17 -6.44 -17.43
CA VAL A 339 -8.74 -6.83 -17.53
C VAL A 339 -7.94 -5.66 -18.07
N VAL A 340 -6.87 -5.31 -17.37
CA VAL A 340 -5.87 -4.33 -17.81
C VAL A 340 -4.56 -5.07 -18.08
N VAL A 341 -4.07 -5.02 -19.31
CA VAL A 341 -2.81 -5.64 -19.73
C VAL A 341 -1.71 -4.56 -19.76
N PRO A 342 -0.78 -4.55 -18.79
CA PRO A 342 0.29 -3.57 -18.78
C PRO A 342 1.38 -3.84 -19.82
N GLY A 343 2.00 -2.76 -20.28
CA GLY A 343 3.12 -2.79 -21.21
C GLY A 343 2.67 -2.95 -22.67
N ALA A 344 3.64 -2.89 -23.58
CA ALA A 344 3.39 -2.97 -25.02
C ALA A 344 3.22 -4.42 -25.54
N VAL A 345 3.21 -5.41 -24.65
CA VAL A 345 3.06 -6.82 -25.04
C VAL A 345 1.60 -7.08 -25.36
N THR A 346 1.29 -7.25 -26.64
CA THR A 346 -0.03 -7.71 -27.07
C THR A 346 -0.07 -9.23 -27.04
N ASP A 347 -0.88 -9.81 -26.15
CA ASP A 347 -1.18 -11.25 -26.15
C ASP A 347 -2.62 -11.47 -26.65
N PRO A 348 -2.81 -11.95 -27.90
CA PRO A 348 -4.13 -12.27 -28.44
C PRO A 348 -4.86 -13.35 -27.64
N GLY A 349 -4.13 -14.18 -26.87
CA GLY A 349 -4.71 -15.14 -25.95
C GLY A 349 -5.39 -14.48 -24.76
N LEU A 350 -4.79 -13.45 -24.14
CA LEU A 350 -5.45 -12.69 -23.06
C LEU A 350 -6.71 -11.96 -23.55
N SER A 351 -6.67 -11.42 -24.77
CA SER A 351 -7.86 -10.80 -25.39
C SER A 351 -8.99 -11.82 -25.57
N ARG A 352 -8.67 -13.04 -26.03
CA ARG A 352 -9.64 -14.14 -26.15
C ARG A 352 -10.13 -14.62 -24.79
N TRP A 353 -9.24 -14.77 -23.82
CA TRP A 353 -9.58 -15.16 -22.45
C TRP A 353 -10.61 -14.20 -21.82
N ALA A 354 -10.43 -12.90 -22.04
CA ALA A 354 -11.38 -11.88 -21.60
C ALA A 354 -12.71 -11.98 -22.37
N ALA A 355 -12.65 -12.06 -23.69
CA ALA A 355 -13.84 -12.15 -24.55
C ALA A 355 -14.71 -13.38 -24.24
N ASP A 356 -14.08 -14.54 -23.99
CA ASP A 356 -14.76 -15.79 -23.62
C ASP A 356 -15.51 -15.68 -22.28
N ARG A 357 -15.14 -14.70 -21.44
CA ARG A 357 -15.78 -14.37 -20.16
C ARG A 357 -16.71 -13.16 -20.23
N GLY A 358 -16.94 -12.61 -21.42
CA GLY A 358 -17.75 -11.40 -21.62
C GLY A 358 -17.10 -10.12 -21.09
N LEU A 359 -15.77 -10.13 -20.91
CA LEU A 359 -14.96 -9.00 -20.44
C LEU A 359 -14.23 -8.33 -21.61
N SER A 360 -13.87 -7.05 -21.44
CA SER A 360 -12.94 -6.34 -22.32
C SER A 360 -11.51 -6.41 -21.75
N ALA A 361 -10.56 -6.79 -22.60
CA ALA A 361 -9.13 -6.59 -22.32
C ALA A 361 -8.73 -5.18 -22.78
N GLU A 362 -8.27 -4.38 -21.84
CA GLU A 362 -7.80 -3.02 -22.07
C GLU A 362 -6.29 -2.99 -22.08
N PHE A 363 -5.72 -2.20 -23.00
CA PHE A 363 -4.29 -2.09 -23.22
C PHE A 363 -3.86 -0.62 -23.09
N PRO A 364 -3.77 -0.06 -21.87
CA PRO A 364 -3.49 1.36 -21.68
C PRO A 364 -2.18 1.82 -22.33
N HIS A 365 -1.22 0.92 -22.51
CA HIS A 365 0.07 1.22 -23.15
C HIS A 365 0.09 0.99 -24.68
N ALA A 366 -1.00 0.52 -25.30
CA ALA A 366 -1.04 0.27 -26.75
C ALA A 366 -0.90 1.56 -27.57
N ASP A 367 -1.49 2.66 -27.08
CA ASP A 367 -1.42 3.99 -27.70
C ASP A 367 -0.38 4.91 -27.04
N ARG A 368 0.58 4.34 -26.29
CA ARG A 368 1.60 5.10 -25.55
C ARG A 368 2.37 5.99 -26.53
N ALA A 369 2.31 7.30 -26.31
CA ALA A 369 3.08 8.24 -27.11
C ALA A 369 4.59 8.02 -26.86
N PRO A 370 5.45 8.20 -27.89
CA PRO A 370 6.90 8.15 -27.68
C PRO A 370 7.31 9.12 -26.56
N GLY A 371 7.96 8.59 -25.51
CA GLY A 371 8.46 9.39 -24.39
C GLY A 371 7.54 9.50 -23.18
N GLU A 372 6.41 8.79 -23.12
CA GLU A 372 5.66 8.64 -21.86
C GLU A 372 6.31 7.59 -20.96
N PHE A 373 6.23 7.72 -19.64
CA PHE A 373 6.61 6.66 -18.68
C PHE A 373 5.44 5.70 -18.43
N SER A 374 5.69 4.53 -17.85
CA SER A 374 4.67 3.48 -17.73
C SER A 374 3.47 3.85 -16.84
N LEU A 375 3.63 4.77 -15.89
CA LEU A 375 2.54 5.27 -15.03
C LEU A 375 1.57 6.20 -15.75
N ASP A 376 1.96 6.88 -16.83
CA ASP A 376 1.13 7.90 -17.49
C ASP A 376 -0.25 7.37 -17.92
N PRO A 377 -0.35 6.31 -18.76
CA PRO A 377 -1.65 5.82 -19.19
C PRO A 377 -2.46 5.22 -18.04
N LEU A 378 -1.79 4.67 -17.01
CA LEU A 378 -2.46 4.06 -15.87
C LEU A 378 -3.06 5.09 -14.92
N LEU A 379 -2.37 6.21 -14.66
CA LEU A 379 -2.92 7.31 -13.86
C LEU A 379 -4.08 8.01 -14.58
N ARG A 380 -4.03 8.10 -15.92
CA ARG A 380 -5.18 8.58 -16.71
C ARG A 380 -6.37 7.62 -16.61
N ASP A 381 -6.11 6.31 -16.66
CA ASP A 381 -7.16 5.30 -16.49
C ASP A 381 -7.77 5.32 -15.08
N VAL A 382 -6.96 5.42 -14.03
CA VAL A 382 -7.44 5.60 -12.64
C VAL A 382 -8.30 6.87 -12.55
N ALA A 383 -7.89 7.97 -13.18
CA ALA A 383 -8.68 9.19 -13.19
C ALA A 383 -10.04 9.02 -13.89
N ALA A 384 -10.03 8.36 -15.05
CA ALA A 384 -11.21 8.16 -15.88
C ALA A 384 -12.23 7.19 -15.23
N THR A 385 -11.73 6.14 -14.57
CA THR A 385 -12.55 5.04 -14.02
C THR A 385 -12.95 5.25 -12.57
N ALA A 386 -12.08 5.86 -11.76
CA ALA A 386 -12.36 6.22 -10.37
C ALA A 386 -12.63 7.72 -10.26
N ASP A 387 -11.58 8.54 -10.21
CA ASP A 387 -11.66 10.00 -10.17
C ASP A 387 -10.27 10.67 -10.22
N ARG A 388 -10.26 11.95 -10.58
CA ARG A 388 -9.05 12.77 -10.72
C ARG A 388 -8.34 13.01 -9.40
N ALA A 389 -9.03 13.08 -8.26
CA ALA A 389 -8.40 13.37 -6.98
C ALA A 389 -7.61 12.16 -6.48
N THR A 390 -8.15 10.95 -6.65
CA THR A 390 -7.45 9.68 -6.39
C THR A 390 -6.22 9.53 -7.29
N ALA A 391 -6.29 9.85 -8.59
CA ALA A 391 -5.12 9.81 -9.47
C ALA A 391 -4.00 10.78 -9.02
N ARG A 392 -4.35 12.02 -8.62
CA ARG A 392 -3.37 13.01 -8.14
C ARG A 392 -2.72 12.63 -6.82
N VAL A 393 -3.51 12.19 -5.84
CA VAL A 393 -2.93 11.73 -4.56
C VAL A 393 -2.06 10.49 -4.79
N THR A 394 -2.43 9.62 -5.73
CA THR A 394 -1.60 8.47 -6.12
C THR A 394 -0.26 8.94 -6.66
N ALA A 395 -0.26 9.85 -7.62
CA ALA A 395 0.97 10.41 -8.18
C ALA A 395 1.86 11.07 -7.10
N LYS A 396 1.26 11.83 -6.18
CA LYS A 396 1.97 12.41 -5.03
C LYS A 396 2.64 11.34 -4.16
N PHE A 397 1.89 10.32 -3.73
CA PHE A 397 2.38 9.28 -2.81
C PHE A 397 3.46 8.41 -3.45
N ILE A 398 3.40 8.19 -4.76
CA ILE A 398 4.48 7.49 -5.50
C ILE A 398 5.58 8.44 -5.99
N GLU A 399 5.51 9.74 -5.63
CA GLU A 399 6.48 10.80 -5.95
C GLU A 399 6.68 11.08 -7.45
N TYR A 400 5.63 10.78 -8.21
CA TYR A 400 5.57 10.91 -9.65
C TYR A 400 5.12 12.32 -10.07
N PRO A 401 5.86 13.01 -10.95
CA PRO A 401 5.40 14.27 -11.53
C PRO A 401 4.11 14.06 -12.32
N ASP A 402 3.04 14.78 -11.99
CA ASP A 402 1.72 14.63 -12.64
C ASP A 402 1.29 15.86 -13.47
N ALA A 403 2.09 16.93 -13.47
CA ALA A 403 1.74 18.19 -14.11
C ALA A 403 1.51 18.07 -15.63
N HIS A 404 2.10 17.07 -16.29
CA HIS A 404 1.92 16.79 -17.71
C HIS A 404 0.71 15.90 -18.01
N LEU A 405 0.06 15.34 -16.99
CA LEU A 405 -1.07 14.44 -17.18
C LEU A 405 -2.37 15.21 -17.43
N ASP A 406 -3.00 14.93 -18.56
CA ASP A 406 -4.40 15.32 -18.80
C ASP A 406 -5.34 14.28 -18.16
N LEU A 407 -5.84 14.61 -16.98
CA LEU A 407 -6.69 13.73 -16.18
C LEU A 407 -8.18 14.05 -16.44
N THR A 408 -8.89 13.09 -17.00
CA THR A 408 -10.35 13.15 -17.22
C THR A 408 -11.11 12.36 -16.16
N GLY A 409 -12.43 12.53 -16.07
CA GLY A 409 -13.30 11.78 -15.14
C GLY A 409 -13.84 12.60 -13.97
N PRO A 410 -14.54 11.96 -13.01
CA PRO A 410 -15.09 12.62 -11.84
C PRO A 410 -14.01 13.40 -11.06
N ALA A 411 -14.41 14.47 -10.38
CA ALA A 411 -13.45 15.28 -9.63
C ALA A 411 -13.08 14.70 -8.25
N TRP A 412 -13.85 13.75 -7.72
CA TRP A 412 -13.78 13.33 -6.32
C TRP A 412 -14.28 11.89 -6.13
N PRO A 413 -13.72 11.11 -5.17
CA PRO A 413 -14.11 9.72 -4.90
C PRO A 413 -15.46 9.64 -4.17
N TRP A 414 -16.56 9.78 -4.91
CA TRP A 414 -17.90 9.76 -4.32
C TRP A 414 -18.28 8.42 -3.69
N ARG A 415 -17.71 7.30 -4.15
CA ARG A 415 -17.93 5.97 -3.56
C ARG A 415 -17.51 5.92 -2.09
N SER A 416 -16.22 6.09 -1.83
CA SER A 416 -15.66 6.02 -0.48
C SER A 416 -16.16 7.16 0.41
N THR A 417 -16.38 8.35 -0.16
CA THR A 417 -17.01 9.48 0.57
C THR A 417 -18.44 9.15 1.04
N SER A 418 -19.24 8.52 0.19
CA SER A 418 -20.61 8.13 0.54
C SER A 418 -20.62 7.03 1.61
N LEU A 419 -19.71 6.05 1.49
CA LEU A 419 -19.53 5.01 2.52
C LEU A 419 -19.10 5.60 3.86
N ALA A 420 -18.20 6.58 3.86
CA ALA A 420 -17.83 7.32 5.06
C ALA A 420 -19.03 8.04 5.68
N GLY A 421 -19.87 8.67 4.86
CA GLY A 421 -21.11 9.31 5.32
C GLY A 421 -22.10 8.32 5.96
N VAL A 422 -22.27 7.14 5.35
CA VAL A 422 -23.11 6.06 5.91
C VAL A 422 -22.53 5.55 7.22
N ALA A 423 -21.22 5.28 7.28
CA ALA A 423 -20.54 4.85 8.49
C ALA A 423 -20.71 5.87 9.62
N LEU A 424 -20.54 7.16 9.33
CA LEU A 424 -20.74 8.24 10.29
C LEU A 424 -22.18 8.27 10.83
N ALA A 425 -23.18 8.09 9.96
CA ALA A 425 -24.58 8.03 10.36
C ALA A 425 -24.88 6.81 11.26
N LEU A 426 -24.34 5.64 10.93
CA LEU A 426 -24.45 4.43 11.76
C LEU A 426 -23.80 4.63 13.14
N SER A 427 -22.59 5.20 13.17
CA SER A 427 -21.86 5.50 14.40
C SER A 427 -22.58 6.52 15.29
N ALA A 428 -23.19 7.55 14.70
CA ALA A 428 -24.05 8.49 15.41
C ALA A 428 -25.28 7.79 16.01
N GLY A 429 -25.86 6.82 15.29
CA GLY A 429 -26.90 5.93 15.79
C GLY A 429 -26.49 5.16 17.04
N VAL A 430 -25.31 4.53 17.03
CA VAL A 430 -24.73 3.83 18.19
C VAL A 430 -24.53 4.80 19.36
N GLY A 431 -23.96 5.97 19.11
CA GLY A 431 -23.77 7.01 20.11
C GLY A 431 -25.08 7.52 20.73
N SER A 432 -26.19 7.45 19.99
CA SER A 432 -27.51 7.89 20.50
C SER A 432 -28.19 6.88 21.46
N ALA A 433 -27.79 5.60 21.46
CA ALA A 433 -28.40 4.56 22.28
C ALA A 433 -28.42 4.85 23.80
N PRO A 434 -27.33 5.33 24.43
CA PRO A 434 -27.30 5.81 25.82
C PRO A 434 -28.36 6.88 26.13
N LEU A 435 -28.56 7.83 25.20
CA LEU A 435 -29.52 8.93 25.35
C LEU A 435 -30.97 8.43 25.24
N LEU A 436 -31.22 7.47 24.35
CA LEU A 436 -32.52 6.82 24.19
C LEU A 436 -32.88 5.96 25.41
N LEU A 437 -31.92 5.18 25.93
CA LEU A 437 -32.10 4.38 27.15
C LEU A 437 -32.39 5.27 28.36
N ARG A 438 -31.71 6.41 28.49
CA ARG A 438 -31.98 7.40 29.54
C ARG A 438 -33.37 8.04 29.41
N ARG A 439 -33.84 8.31 28.20
CA ARG A 439 -35.20 8.83 27.97
C ARG A 439 -36.24 7.78 28.39
N ARG A 440 -36.03 6.51 28.02
CA ARG A 440 -36.91 5.40 28.41
C ARG A 440 -36.91 5.14 29.92
N SER A 441 -35.77 5.16 30.59
CA SER A 441 -35.70 4.96 32.05
C SER A 441 -36.37 6.10 32.83
N ARG A 442 -36.27 7.34 32.34
CA ARG A 442 -37.01 8.48 32.90
C ARG A 442 -38.53 8.36 32.69
N GLN A 443 -38.96 7.85 31.54
CA GLN A 443 -40.38 7.60 31.26
C GLN A 443 -40.93 6.44 32.11
N ALA A 444 -40.18 5.34 32.26
CA ALA A 444 -40.57 4.20 33.08
C ALA A 444 -40.63 4.55 34.58
N GLY A 445 -39.68 5.35 35.09
CA GLY A 445 -39.68 5.82 36.48
C GLY A 445 -40.77 6.86 36.80
N ALA A 446 -41.42 7.44 35.79
CA ALA A 446 -42.55 8.35 35.97
C ALA A 446 -43.91 7.62 36.10
N VAL A 447 -43.97 6.30 35.84
CA VAL A 447 -45.21 5.50 35.81
C VAL A 447 -45.49 4.77 37.14
N SER A 448 -44.56 4.80 38.12
CA SER A 448 -44.71 4.04 39.36
C SER A 448 -44.56 4.91 40.62
N VAL A 449 -45.62 5.63 40.99
CA VAL A 449 -45.90 5.98 42.39
C VAL A 449 -47.41 5.82 42.64
N PRO A 450 -47.87 4.71 43.26
CA PRO A 450 -49.21 4.68 43.83
C PRO A 450 -49.21 5.60 45.06
N ASP A 451 -50.14 6.56 45.08
CA ASP A 451 -50.36 7.47 46.20
C ASP A 451 -50.70 6.68 47.49
N PRO A 452 -49.91 6.77 48.57
CA PRO A 452 -50.21 6.07 49.82
C PRO A 452 -51.42 6.65 50.58
N SER A 453 -51.99 7.78 50.15
CA SER A 453 -53.06 8.46 50.88
C SER A 453 -54.47 7.84 50.72
N ALA A 454 -54.63 6.86 49.83
CA ALA A 454 -55.94 6.27 49.52
C ALA A 454 -56.42 5.15 50.48
N ARG A 455 -55.66 4.76 51.52
CA ARG A 455 -56.06 3.70 52.48
C ARG A 455 -56.64 4.21 53.82
N GLY A 456 -56.85 5.51 53.99
CA GLY A 456 -57.29 6.09 55.27
C GLY A 456 -58.77 6.45 55.42
N ARG A 457 -59.63 6.29 54.39
CA ARG A 457 -61.01 6.86 54.41
C ARG A 457 -62.14 5.84 54.22
N ARG A 458 -62.06 4.65 54.84
CA ARG A 458 -63.18 3.67 54.85
C ARG A 458 -63.42 2.99 56.20
N ALA A 459 -63.16 3.68 57.31
CA ALA A 459 -63.49 3.17 58.65
C ALA A 459 -64.00 4.30 59.58
N SER A 460 -65.12 4.95 59.25
CA SER A 460 -65.83 5.81 60.21
C SER A 460 -67.33 6.04 59.93
N ARG A 461 -67.95 5.28 59.02
CA ARG A 461 -69.41 5.35 58.79
C ARG A 461 -70.03 3.96 58.90
N ASP A 462 -70.08 3.43 60.12
CA ASP A 462 -71.17 2.51 60.46
C ASP A 462 -71.37 2.39 61.98
N ARG A 463 -71.99 3.41 62.58
CA ARG A 463 -72.69 3.27 63.86
C ARG A 463 -73.89 4.23 63.90
N ARG A 464 -75.05 3.62 64.18
CA ARG A 464 -76.34 4.18 64.64
C ARG A 464 -77.33 4.60 63.55
N ARG A 465 -78.37 3.77 63.33
CA ARG A 465 -79.74 3.98 63.85
C ARG A 465 -80.67 2.76 63.60
N PRO A 466 -81.85 2.68 64.27
CA PRO A 466 -82.44 1.43 64.75
C PRO A 466 -83.75 0.97 64.07
N ARG A 467 -84.09 -0.31 64.33
CA ARG A 467 -85.40 -1.00 64.51
C ARG A 467 -86.58 -0.70 63.57
N SER A 468 -87.11 -1.77 62.97
CA SER A 468 -88.51 -2.21 63.09
C SER A 468 -88.71 -3.61 62.47
N GLY A 469 -89.35 -4.53 63.21
CA GLY A 469 -89.63 -5.92 62.83
C GLY A 469 -89.59 -6.82 64.05
#